data_AF-A0AAV6C7J2-F1
#
_entry.id   AF-A0AAV6C7J2-F1
#
_cell.length_a   1.000
_cell.length_b   1.000
_cell.length_c   1.000
_cell.angle_alpha   90.00
_cell.angle_beta   90.00
_cell.angle_gamma   90.00
#
_symmetry.space_group_name_H-M   'P 1'
#
loop_
_entity.id
_entity.type
_entity.pdbx_description
1 polymer ?
#
loop_
_entity_poly.entity_id
_entity_poly.type
_entity_poly.pdbx_seq_one_letter_code
_entity_poly.pdbx_strand_id
1 'polypeptide(L)'
;MQWAWMPVMFAVAVILGGPQTATAPTKMTHLIAQMSGTDIPPDSFASKPKVFWRASNQYCRVDEEPDPANGIHGRMIINEPDAWLVNLADNTAKHMVDPGPTFNCRLPIFANDPETLKTKIGELEFGRELEFFQANGAELVEGPKLEFKADYYELRIGDSVLRLVERSDVHVPIMISRVRGDNVTVVRYSLWDDQVPFEADFFAKPTGVTTEEVH
;
A
#
# COMPACT_ATOMS: atom_id res chain seq x y z
N MET A 1 -14.70 7.57 16.30
CA MET A 1 -15.36 7.81 14.99
C MET A 1 -14.47 8.68 14.13
N GLN A 2 -13.68 8.10 13.24
CA GLN A 2 -12.98 8.84 12.20
C GLN A 2 -12.59 7.87 11.07
N TRP A 3 -13.58 7.53 10.24
CA TRP A 3 -13.40 6.96 8.90
C TRP A 3 -13.49 8.07 7.83
N ALA A 4 -13.41 9.32 8.26
CA ALA A 4 -13.24 10.44 7.36
C ALA A 4 -11.72 10.65 7.20
N TRP A 5 -11.29 11.20 6.07
CA TRP A 5 -9.91 11.65 5.80
C TRP A 5 -8.96 10.60 5.18
N MET A 6 -9.43 9.89 4.15
CA MET A 6 -8.56 9.63 2.98
C MET A 6 -9.07 10.52 1.83
N PRO A 7 -8.39 11.64 1.52
CA PRO A 7 -8.71 12.41 0.32
C PRO A 7 -8.11 11.69 -0.88
N VAL A 8 -8.95 11.03 -1.68
CA VAL A 8 -8.58 10.61 -3.05
C VAL A 8 -8.62 11.87 -3.91
N MET A 9 -7.45 12.39 -4.32
CA MET A 9 -7.35 13.51 -5.26
C MET A 9 -6.94 13.02 -6.65
N PHE A 10 -7.77 13.37 -7.64
CA PHE A 10 -7.60 13.05 -9.05
C PHE A 10 -6.74 14.08 -9.77
N ALA A 11 -5.76 13.62 -10.56
CA ALA A 11 -5.04 14.45 -11.53
C ALA A 11 -5.50 14.07 -12.96
N VAL A 12 -6.02 15.05 -13.70
CA VAL A 12 -6.47 14.86 -15.09
C VAL A 12 -5.28 15.01 -16.03
N ALA A 13 -4.91 13.92 -16.72
CA ALA A 13 -4.09 13.96 -17.92
C ALA A 13 -4.85 13.26 -19.05
N VAL A 14 -5.24 14.02 -20.07
CA VAL A 14 -5.91 13.49 -21.25
C VAL A 14 -4.85 12.94 -22.20
N ILE A 15 -4.75 11.61 -22.31
CA ILE A 15 -4.05 10.94 -23.41
C ILE A 15 -5.08 10.08 -24.14
N LEU A 16 -5.29 10.40 -25.42
CA LEU A 16 -6.11 9.62 -26.35
C LEU A 16 -5.39 8.29 -26.67
N GLY A 17 -5.65 7.26 -25.87
CA GLY A 17 -5.30 5.87 -26.17
C GLY A 17 -6.57 5.04 -26.31
N GLY A 18 -6.69 4.24 -27.39
CA GLY A 18 -7.80 3.30 -27.54
C GLY A 18 -7.85 2.28 -26.39
N PRO A 19 -8.96 1.54 -26.22
CA PRO A 19 -9.11 0.58 -25.13
C PRO A 19 -8.06 -0.52 -25.27
N GLN A 20 -6.97 -0.41 -24.50
CA GLN A 20 -6.12 -1.55 -24.20
C GLN A 20 -6.96 -2.47 -23.32
N THR A 21 -7.45 -3.57 -23.89
CA THR A 21 -7.87 -4.72 -23.06
C THR A 21 -6.61 -5.19 -22.34
N ALA A 22 -6.40 -4.71 -21.13
CA ALA A 22 -5.31 -5.16 -20.28
C ALA A 22 -5.49 -6.67 -20.11
N THR A 23 -4.52 -7.45 -20.60
CA THR A 23 -4.49 -8.89 -20.33
C THR A 23 -4.46 -9.08 -18.82
N ALA A 24 -5.33 -9.94 -18.31
CA ALA A 24 -5.35 -10.26 -16.88
C ALA A 24 -3.94 -10.68 -16.42
N PRO A 25 -3.47 -10.18 -15.25
CA PRO A 25 -2.15 -10.53 -14.75
C PRO A 25 -2.07 -12.03 -14.47
N THR A 26 -0.86 -12.59 -14.59
CA THR A 26 -0.60 -14.01 -14.31
C THR A 26 -0.13 -14.26 -12.88
N LYS A 27 0.34 -13.22 -12.21
CA LYS A 27 0.88 -13.25 -10.84
C LYS A 27 0.40 -12.06 -10.03
N MET A 28 0.52 -12.17 -8.72
CA MET A 28 0.29 -11.12 -7.75
C MET A 28 1.40 -11.08 -6.70
N THR A 29 1.67 -9.89 -6.17
CA THR A 29 2.50 -9.73 -4.99
C THR A 29 1.64 -9.91 -3.75
N HIS A 30 2.07 -10.79 -2.85
CA HIS A 30 1.50 -10.99 -1.51
C HIS A 30 2.56 -10.59 -0.48
N LEU A 31 2.21 -9.65 0.40
CA LEU A 31 3.13 -9.17 1.43
C LEU A 31 2.39 -8.93 2.74
N ILE A 32 3.13 -9.05 3.84
CA ILE A 32 2.66 -8.68 5.17
C ILE A 32 3.59 -7.61 5.70
N ALA A 33 3.03 -6.44 6.02
CA ALA A 33 3.79 -5.31 6.51
C ALA A 33 3.23 -4.81 7.84
N GLN A 34 4.14 -4.41 8.74
CA GLN A 34 3.82 -3.84 10.04
C GLN A 34 4.48 -2.47 10.17
N MET A 35 3.71 -1.47 10.59
CA MET A 35 4.20 -0.12 10.80
C MET A 35 4.51 0.14 12.27
N SER A 36 5.53 0.93 12.55
CA SER A 36 5.84 1.48 13.86
C SER A 36 6.47 2.86 13.70
N GLY A 37 6.53 3.64 14.78
CA GLY A 37 7.11 4.97 14.70
C GLY A 37 6.87 5.80 15.94
N THR A 38 7.36 7.03 15.93
CA THR A 38 7.19 7.97 17.06
C THR A 38 5.73 8.31 17.31
N ASP A 39 4.92 8.40 16.25
CA ASP A 39 3.51 8.80 16.32
C ASP A 39 2.55 7.60 16.20
N ILE A 40 3.06 6.37 16.24
CA ILE A 40 2.27 5.14 16.14
C ILE A 40 2.37 4.41 17.49
N PRO A 41 1.31 4.44 18.33
CA PRO A 41 1.33 3.73 19.60
C PRO A 41 1.52 2.21 19.39
N PRO A 42 2.36 1.52 20.18
CA PRO A 42 2.71 0.11 19.96
C PRO A 42 1.53 -0.87 19.91
N ASP A 43 0.45 -0.59 20.65
CA ASP A 43 -0.75 -1.43 20.72
C ASP A 43 -1.94 -0.84 19.95
N SER A 44 -1.70 0.18 19.12
CA SER A 44 -2.75 0.79 18.30
C SER A 44 -3.18 -0.13 17.16
N PHE A 45 -4.35 0.14 16.58
CA PHE A 45 -4.76 -0.54 15.37
C PHE A 45 -3.75 -0.35 14.21
N ALA A 46 -3.14 0.84 14.10
CA ALA A 46 -2.18 1.16 13.06
C ALA A 46 -0.83 0.41 13.18
N SER A 47 -0.47 -0.09 14.37
CA SER A 47 0.74 -0.89 14.57
C SER A 47 0.54 -2.39 14.32
N LYS A 48 -0.70 -2.84 14.10
CA LYS A 48 -0.96 -4.24 13.75
C LYS A 48 -0.49 -4.52 12.31
N PRO A 49 -0.02 -5.75 12.04
CA PRO A 49 0.34 -6.13 10.68
C PRO A 49 -0.89 -6.07 9.76
N LYS A 50 -0.64 -5.73 8.50
CA LYS A 50 -1.64 -5.73 7.43
C LYS A 50 -1.16 -6.65 6.33
N VAL A 51 -2.10 -7.34 5.68
CA VAL A 51 -1.82 -8.23 4.55
C VAL A 51 -2.23 -7.51 3.27
N PHE A 52 -1.35 -7.48 2.29
CA PHE A 52 -1.57 -6.80 1.02
C PHE A 52 -1.43 -7.78 -0.13
N TRP A 53 -2.30 -7.61 -1.13
CA TRP A 53 -2.19 -8.24 -2.43
C TRP A 53 -2.23 -7.16 -3.50
N ARG A 54 -1.37 -7.30 -4.52
CA ARG A 54 -1.33 -6.40 -5.67
C ARG A 54 -1.11 -7.21 -6.94
N ALA A 55 -1.94 -6.99 -7.95
CA ALA A 55 -1.70 -7.50 -9.30
C ALA A 55 -1.90 -6.37 -10.31
N SER A 56 -0.87 -6.11 -11.12
CA SER A 56 -0.83 -4.98 -12.08
C SER A 56 -1.11 -3.61 -11.42
N ASN A 57 -1.68 -2.67 -12.19
CA ASN A 57 -2.24 -1.41 -11.70
C ASN A 57 -3.71 -1.56 -11.26
N GLN A 58 -4.38 -2.68 -11.57
CA GLN A 58 -5.85 -2.76 -11.52
C GLN A 58 -6.38 -3.43 -10.25
N TYR A 59 -5.59 -4.33 -9.67
CA TYR A 59 -6.05 -5.17 -8.57
C TYR A 59 -5.24 -4.90 -7.32
N CYS A 60 -5.92 -4.53 -6.23
CA CYS A 60 -5.33 -4.65 -4.91
C CYS A 60 -6.32 -5.12 -3.88
N ARG A 61 -5.77 -5.66 -2.80
CA ARG A 61 -6.52 -5.96 -1.60
C ARG A 61 -5.67 -5.66 -0.38
N VAL A 62 -6.31 -5.18 0.67
CA VAL A 62 -5.70 -4.98 1.98
C VAL A 62 -6.62 -5.59 3.03
N ASP A 63 -6.09 -6.52 3.81
CA ASP A 63 -6.76 -7.07 4.98
C ASP A 63 -6.07 -6.54 6.24
N GLU A 64 -6.86 -5.99 7.15
CA GLU A 64 -6.40 -5.50 8.45
C GLU A 64 -6.78 -6.49 9.55
N GLU A 65 -6.03 -6.51 10.65
CA GLU A 65 -6.41 -7.27 11.84
C GLU A 65 -7.73 -6.75 12.46
N PRO A 66 -8.44 -7.54 13.29
CA PRO A 66 -9.58 -7.03 14.03
C PRO A 66 -9.17 -5.94 15.03
N ASP A 67 -9.98 -4.88 15.14
CA ASP A 67 -10.00 -3.90 16.23
C ASP A 67 -11.37 -3.92 16.94
N PRO A 68 -11.54 -4.84 17.91
CA PRO A 68 -12.81 -5.01 18.62
C PRO A 68 -13.23 -3.77 19.41
N ALA A 69 -12.28 -2.94 19.86
CA ALA A 69 -12.58 -1.75 20.65
C ALA A 69 -13.35 -0.69 19.84
N ASN A 70 -13.14 -0.67 18.52
CA ASN A 70 -13.83 0.25 17.60
C ASN A 70 -14.82 -0.46 16.67
N GLY A 71 -14.99 -1.78 16.79
CA GLY A 71 -15.87 -2.56 15.92
C GLY A 71 -15.40 -2.59 14.46
N ILE A 72 -14.08 -2.62 14.25
CA ILE A 72 -13.46 -2.58 12.92
C ILE A 72 -12.81 -3.92 12.63
N HIS A 73 -13.01 -4.45 11.44
CA HIS A 73 -12.18 -5.50 10.85
C HIS A 73 -12.13 -5.23 9.35
N GLY A 74 -11.21 -4.35 8.95
CA GLY A 74 -11.21 -3.75 7.62
C GLY A 74 -10.70 -4.70 6.53
N ARG A 75 -11.38 -4.69 5.40
CA ARG A 75 -10.91 -5.25 4.14
C ARG A 75 -11.17 -4.25 3.01
N MET A 76 -10.12 -3.83 2.33
CA MET A 76 -10.22 -3.06 1.09
C MET A 76 -10.03 -4.01 -0.09
N ILE A 77 -10.92 -3.95 -1.08
CA ILE A 77 -10.78 -4.66 -2.36
C ILE A 77 -10.89 -3.61 -3.47
N ILE A 78 -9.93 -3.57 -4.37
CA ILE A 78 -9.95 -2.72 -5.56
C ILE A 78 -9.77 -3.65 -6.76
N ASN A 79 -10.73 -3.59 -7.67
CA ASN A 79 -10.71 -4.18 -9.00
C ASN A 79 -11.24 -3.09 -9.94
N GLU A 80 -10.32 -2.23 -10.36
CA GLU A 80 -10.64 -1.00 -11.08
C GLU A 80 -11.64 -1.25 -12.23
N PRO A 81 -12.73 -0.44 -12.32
CA PRO A 81 -12.94 0.82 -11.61
C PRO A 81 -13.58 0.68 -10.22
N ASP A 82 -13.93 -0.52 -9.79
CA ASP A 82 -14.71 -0.73 -8.57
C ASP A 82 -13.80 -0.88 -7.34
N ALA A 83 -14.20 -0.25 -6.24
CA ALA A 83 -13.55 -0.37 -4.95
C ALA A 83 -14.58 -0.63 -3.84
N TRP A 84 -14.27 -1.60 -2.97
CA TRP A 84 -15.07 -1.93 -1.80
C TRP A 84 -14.26 -1.74 -0.53
N LEU A 85 -14.80 -0.96 0.40
CA LEU A 85 -14.33 -0.87 1.78
C LEU A 85 -15.29 -1.67 2.66
N VAL A 86 -14.85 -2.85 3.08
CA VAL A 86 -15.64 -3.81 3.83
C VAL A 86 -15.26 -3.75 5.31
N ASN A 87 -16.26 -3.70 6.19
CA ASN A 87 -16.08 -3.98 7.61
C ASN A 87 -16.60 -5.38 7.91
N LEU A 88 -15.68 -6.33 8.15
CA LEU A 88 -16.01 -7.72 8.46
C LEU A 88 -16.58 -7.89 9.88
N ALA A 89 -16.50 -6.87 10.73
CA ALA A 89 -17.04 -6.95 12.09
C ALA A 89 -18.57 -6.88 12.13
N ASP A 90 -19.18 -6.13 11.21
CA ASP A 90 -20.63 -5.92 11.10
C ASP A 90 -21.21 -6.36 9.73
N ASN A 91 -20.35 -6.86 8.83
CA ASN A 91 -20.70 -7.26 7.47
C ASN A 91 -21.30 -6.12 6.64
N THR A 92 -20.76 -4.91 6.78
CA THR A 92 -21.10 -3.77 5.93
C THR A 92 -20.01 -3.51 4.90
N ALA A 93 -20.38 -2.89 3.78
CA ALA A 93 -19.43 -2.45 2.77
C ALA A 93 -19.84 -1.10 2.19
N LYS A 94 -18.85 -0.29 1.82
CA LYS A 94 -19.02 0.88 0.95
C LYS A 94 -18.46 0.55 -0.41
N HIS A 95 -19.23 0.81 -1.46
CA HIS A 95 -18.80 0.68 -2.84
C HIS A 95 -18.54 2.06 -3.44
N MET A 96 -17.43 2.20 -4.15
CA MET A 96 -17.01 3.40 -4.85
C MET A 96 -16.55 3.02 -6.25
N VAL A 97 -16.76 3.90 -7.22
CA VAL A 97 -16.29 3.72 -8.60
C VAL A 97 -15.27 4.82 -8.91
N ASP A 98 -14.05 4.45 -9.31
CA ASP A 98 -13.06 5.39 -9.86
C ASP A 98 -13.63 5.98 -11.17
N PRO A 99 -13.85 7.31 -11.27
CA PRO A 99 -14.29 7.94 -12.50
C PRO A 99 -13.22 7.91 -13.62
N GLY A 100 -11.99 7.50 -13.30
CA GLY A 100 -10.85 7.44 -14.19
C GLY A 100 -10.13 8.79 -14.35
N PRO A 101 -9.30 8.94 -15.39
CA PRO A 101 -9.13 8.03 -16.53
C PRO A 101 -8.09 6.93 -16.29
N THR A 102 -7.38 6.96 -15.16
CA THR A 102 -6.18 6.14 -15.01
C THR A 102 -6.43 4.75 -14.46
N PHE A 103 -7.54 4.53 -13.73
CA PHE A 103 -7.94 3.22 -13.22
C PHE A 103 -6.77 2.50 -12.53
N ASN A 104 -6.24 3.16 -11.50
CA ASN A 104 -5.04 2.72 -10.81
C ASN A 104 -5.36 2.48 -9.35
N CYS A 105 -5.30 1.21 -8.95
CA CYS A 105 -5.24 0.89 -7.55
C CYS A 105 -3.97 1.49 -6.91
N ARG A 106 -4.16 2.30 -5.87
CA ARG A 106 -3.09 2.92 -5.10
C ARG A 106 -2.95 2.28 -3.71
N LEU A 107 -1.71 1.98 -3.32
CA LEU A 107 -1.36 1.44 -1.98
C LEU A 107 -0.25 2.26 -1.31
N PRO A 108 -0.47 3.56 -1.04
CA PRO A 108 0.56 4.43 -0.48
C PRO A 108 1.03 3.95 0.90
N ILE A 109 2.35 3.90 1.12
CA ILE A 109 2.95 3.40 2.38
C ILE A 109 2.68 4.36 3.54
N PHE A 110 2.73 5.66 3.30
CA PHE A 110 2.59 6.69 4.34
C PHE A 110 1.24 7.40 4.30
N ALA A 111 0.16 6.62 4.10
CA ALA A 111 -1.19 7.15 3.92
C ALA A 111 -1.78 7.84 5.16
N ASN A 112 -1.24 7.55 6.36
CA ASN A 112 -1.71 8.13 7.62
C ASN A 112 -1.39 9.63 7.77
N ASP A 113 -0.56 10.20 6.89
CA ASP A 113 -0.28 11.64 6.81
C ASP A 113 -0.86 12.19 5.48
N PRO A 114 -2.04 12.85 5.51
CA PRO A 114 -2.68 13.39 4.31
C PRO A 114 -1.84 14.41 3.54
N GLU A 115 -0.92 15.13 4.20
CA GLU A 115 -0.03 16.05 3.50
C GLU A 115 1.04 15.29 2.73
N THR A 116 1.50 14.13 3.24
CA THR A 116 2.45 13.27 2.54
C THR A 116 1.87 12.74 1.23
N LEU A 117 0.56 12.43 1.19
CA LEU A 117 -0.14 11.99 -0.03
C LEU A 117 -0.09 13.02 -1.16
N LYS A 118 0.11 14.31 -0.85
CA LYS A 118 0.21 15.39 -1.85
C LYS A 118 1.65 15.61 -2.36
N THR A 119 2.62 14.87 -1.81
CA THR A 119 4.04 14.97 -2.17
C THR A 119 4.48 13.78 -3.01
N LYS A 120 5.70 13.85 -3.54
CA LYS A 120 6.35 12.73 -4.24
C LYS A 120 6.44 11.46 -3.37
N ILE A 121 6.53 11.60 -2.05
CA ILE A 121 6.55 10.46 -1.11
C ILE A 121 5.20 9.72 -1.10
N GLY A 122 4.09 10.41 -1.38
CA GLY A 122 2.77 9.80 -1.52
C GLY A 122 2.64 8.87 -2.72
N GLU A 123 3.61 8.90 -3.64
CA GLU A 123 3.72 7.95 -4.77
C GLU A 123 4.48 6.66 -4.41
N LEU A 124 5.07 6.56 -3.22
CA LEU A 124 5.70 5.33 -2.75
C LEU A 124 4.63 4.35 -2.25
N GLU A 125 4.59 3.17 -2.85
CA GLU A 125 3.52 2.20 -2.62
C GLU A 125 4.01 0.79 -2.31
N PHE A 126 3.20 0.06 -1.54
CA PHE A 126 3.42 -1.36 -1.27
C PHE A 126 3.46 -2.17 -2.58
N GLY A 127 4.54 -2.93 -2.82
CA GLY A 127 4.73 -3.69 -4.06
C GLY A 127 5.52 -2.95 -5.17
N ARG A 128 5.99 -1.72 -4.93
CA ARG A 128 6.74 -0.87 -5.91
C ARG A 128 7.93 -0.14 -5.30
N GLU A 129 8.43 -0.62 -4.18
CA GLU A 129 9.32 0.16 -3.35
C GLU A 129 10.69 0.33 -3.99
N LEU A 130 11.30 -0.74 -4.49
CA LEU A 130 12.58 -0.63 -5.20
C LEU A 130 12.45 0.21 -6.47
N GLU A 131 11.38 0.02 -7.26
CA GLU A 131 11.11 0.80 -8.46
C GLU A 131 11.04 2.30 -8.13
N PHE A 132 10.30 2.67 -7.08
CA PHE A 132 10.21 4.05 -6.63
C PHE A 132 11.59 4.60 -6.22
N PHE A 133 12.37 3.86 -5.44
CA PHE A 133 13.69 4.32 -5.01
C PHE A 133 14.63 4.53 -6.20
N GLN A 134 14.68 3.57 -7.12
CA GLN A 134 15.52 3.66 -8.33
C GLN A 134 15.09 4.81 -9.25
N ALA A 135 13.79 4.94 -9.51
CA ALA A 135 13.24 5.99 -10.37
C ALA A 135 13.48 7.41 -9.83
N ASN A 136 13.69 7.56 -8.52
CA ASN A 136 13.95 8.83 -7.87
C ASN A 136 15.43 9.04 -7.49
N GLY A 137 16.34 8.19 -7.97
CA GLY A 137 17.77 8.40 -7.82
C GLY A 137 18.30 8.07 -6.43
N ALA A 138 17.76 7.04 -5.78
CA ALA A 138 18.28 6.57 -4.50
C ALA A 138 19.76 6.14 -4.62
N GLU A 139 20.53 6.44 -3.59
CA GLU A 139 21.94 6.07 -3.49
C GLU A 139 22.10 4.79 -2.69
N LEU A 140 22.99 3.91 -3.13
CA LEU A 140 23.44 2.78 -2.30
C LEU A 140 24.37 3.32 -1.22
N VAL A 141 24.02 3.05 0.04
CA VAL A 141 24.79 3.46 1.22
C VAL A 141 25.29 2.25 1.99
N GLU A 142 26.31 2.45 2.83
CA GLU A 142 26.71 1.42 3.77
C GLU A 142 25.66 1.26 4.88
N GLY A 143 25.30 0.02 5.18
CA GLY A 143 24.42 -0.33 6.29
C GLY A 143 25.06 -1.35 7.23
N PRO A 144 24.39 -1.67 8.36
CA PRO A 144 24.88 -2.67 9.29
C PRO A 144 25.01 -4.04 8.62
N LYS A 145 25.96 -4.84 9.11
CA LYS A 145 26.08 -6.25 8.69
C LYS A 145 24.90 -7.03 9.27
N LEU A 146 24.19 -7.73 8.40
CA LEU A 146 23.14 -8.68 8.74
C LEU A 146 23.62 -10.10 8.46
N GLU A 147 22.85 -11.10 8.92
CA GLU A 147 23.15 -12.52 8.67
C GLU A 147 23.04 -12.90 7.18
N PHE A 148 22.36 -12.07 6.39
CA PHE A 148 22.23 -12.15 4.94
C PHE A 148 22.80 -10.89 4.29
N LYS A 149 23.10 -10.97 2.99
CA LYS A 149 23.52 -9.80 2.20
C LYS A 149 22.31 -8.88 2.00
N ALA A 150 22.49 -7.60 2.33
CA ALA A 150 21.46 -6.59 2.15
C ALA A 150 22.01 -5.34 1.47
N ASP A 151 21.20 -4.77 0.59
CA ASP A 151 21.43 -3.46 -0.01
C ASP A 151 20.61 -2.41 0.74
N TYR A 152 21.22 -1.25 0.95
CA TYR A 152 20.64 -0.13 1.66
C TYR A 152 20.55 1.03 0.68
N TYR A 153 19.33 1.43 0.35
CA TYR A 153 19.06 2.57 -0.52
C TYR A 153 18.63 3.76 0.33
N GLU A 154 19.30 4.89 0.20
CA GLU A 154 18.87 6.16 0.80
C GLU A 154 18.35 7.11 -0.27
N LEU A 155 17.21 7.74 0.01
CA LEU A 155 16.58 8.69 -0.88
C LEU A 155 16.12 9.91 -0.09
N ARG A 156 16.53 11.10 -0.52
CA ARG A 156 16.10 12.37 0.09
C ARG A 156 15.03 13.03 -0.76
N ILE A 157 13.87 13.31 -0.17
CA ILE A 157 12.79 14.06 -0.82
C ILE A 157 12.34 15.17 0.15
N GLY A 158 12.61 16.41 -0.23
CA GLY A 158 12.34 17.57 0.63
C GLY A 158 13.08 17.47 1.97
N ASP A 159 12.33 17.55 3.06
CA ASP A 159 12.82 17.45 4.44
C ASP A 159 12.90 16.01 4.98
N SER A 160 12.51 15.03 4.16
CA SER A 160 12.43 13.63 4.55
C SER A 160 13.59 12.82 3.98
N VAL A 161 14.12 11.92 4.80
CA VAL A 161 15.05 10.87 4.38
C VAL A 161 14.33 9.54 4.41
N LEU A 162 14.26 8.88 3.27
CA LEU A 162 13.73 7.54 3.12
C LEU A 162 14.89 6.55 3.05
N ARG A 163 14.73 5.40 3.70
CA ARG A 163 15.65 4.26 3.54
C ARG A 163 14.89 3.00 3.20
N LEU A 164 15.34 2.28 2.18
CA LEU A 164 14.88 0.94 1.85
C LEU A 164 16.03 -0.04 2.14
N VAL A 165 15.70 -1.13 2.84
CA VAL A 165 16.61 -2.25 3.04
C VAL A 165 16.04 -3.45 2.30
N GLU A 166 16.85 -4.02 1.41
CA GLU A 166 16.48 -5.13 0.55
C GLU A 166 17.44 -6.30 0.76
N ARG A 167 16.94 -7.54 0.74
CA ARG A 167 17.80 -8.72 0.64
C ARG A 167 18.35 -8.83 -0.78
N SER A 168 19.66 -8.69 -0.93
CA SER A 168 20.32 -8.63 -2.24
C SER A 168 20.24 -9.92 -3.07
N ASP A 169 20.03 -11.07 -2.42
CA ASP A 169 20.05 -12.40 -3.05
C ASP A 169 18.72 -12.77 -3.70
N VAL A 170 17.62 -12.32 -3.09
CA VAL A 170 16.24 -12.65 -3.50
C VAL A 170 15.43 -11.42 -3.91
N HIS A 171 16.03 -10.23 -3.83
CA HIS A 171 15.42 -8.96 -4.19
C HIS A 171 14.07 -8.69 -3.49
N VAL A 172 14.04 -8.90 -2.17
CA VAL A 172 12.85 -8.65 -1.35
C VAL A 172 13.08 -7.52 -0.34
N PRO A 173 12.14 -6.57 -0.19
CA PRO A 173 12.23 -5.54 0.83
C PRO A 173 12.05 -6.15 2.22
N ILE A 174 12.83 -5.63 3.17
CA ILE A 174 12.83 -6.06 4.57
C ILE A 174 12.28 -4.96 5.45
N MET A 175 12.66 -3.71 5.12
CA MET A 175 12.31 -2.55 5.89
C MET A 175 12.29 -1.31 5.01
N ILE A 176 11.33 -0.44 5.27
CA ILE A 176 11.39 0.95 4.83
C ILE A 176 11.33 1.84 6.05
N SER A 177 12.10 2.91 6.07
CA SER A 177 11.92 3.96 7.06
C SER A 177 11.82 5.32 6.40
N ARG A 178 11.13 6.21 7.10
CA ARG A 178 11.07 7.64 6.83
C ARG A 178 11.45 8.38 8.10
N VAL A 179 12.38 9.31 7.95
CA VAL A 179 12.76 10.27 8.99
C VAL A 179 12.43 11.67 8.50
N ARG A 180 11.66 12.44 9.28
CA ARG A 180 11.33 13.86 9.03
C ARG A 180 11.44 14.63 10.35
N GLY A 181 12.51 15.41 10.52
CA GLY A 181 12.85 15.99 11.81
C GLY A 181 13.05 14.88 12.86
N ASP A 182 12.34 14.98 13.99
CA ASP A 182 12.35 13.97 15.05
C ASP A 182 11.39 12.80 14.81
N ASN A 183 10.55 12.90 13.77
CA ASN A 183 9.56 11.88 13.47
C ASN A 183 10.18 10.74 12.68
N VAL A 184 9.99 9.51 13.18
CA VAL A 184 10.46 8.29 12.54
C VAL A 184 9.28 7.37 12.32
N THR A 185 9.08 6.93 11.08
CA THR A 185 8.17 5.84 10.73
C THR A 185 8.97 4.72 10.11
N VAL A 186 8.71 3.49 10.53
CA VAL A 186 9.33 2.27 10.04
C VAL A 186 8.24 1.30 9.60
N VAL A 187 8.44 0.67 8.46
CA VAL A 187 7.63 -0.41 7.93
C VAL A 187 8.51 -1.64 7.84
N ARG A 188 8.09 -2.75 8.45
CA ARG A 188 8.82 -4.02 8.40
C ARG A 188 7.98 -5.04 7.66
N TYR A 189 8.63 -5.82 6.80
CA TYR A 189 8.00 -6.89 6.05
C TYR A 189 8.28 -8.22 6.76
N SER A 190 7.21 -8.95 7.10
CA SER A 190 7.32 -10.33 7.61
C SER A 190 7.10 -11.37 6.52
N LEU A 191 6.50 -10.96 5.40
CA LEU A 191 6.32 -11.76 4.20
C LEU A 191 6.45 -10.86 2.97
N TRP A 192 7.11 -11.39 1.93
CA TRP A 192 7.09 -10.85 0.58
C TRP A 192 7.21 -12.00 -0.42
N ASP A 193 6.19 -12.19 -1.25
CA ASP A 193 6.18 -13.14 -2.35
C ASP A 193 5.55 -12.48 -3.58
N ASP A 194 6.36 -12.17 -4.59
CA ASP A 194 5.94 -11.58 -5.86
C ASP A 194 5.68 -12.63 -6.96
N GLN A 195 5.71 -13.91 -6.59
CA GLN A 195 5.53 -15.04 -7.50
C GLN A 195 4.19 -15.77 -7.33
N VAL A 196 3.31 -15.28 -6.44
CA VAL A 196 2.01 -15.91 -6.19
C VAL A 196 1.16 -15.91 -7.47
N PRO A 197 0.55 -17.04 -7.88
CA PRO A 197 -0.37 -17.07 -9.01
C PRO A 197 -1.52 -16.07 -8.83
N PHE A 198 -1.94 -15.43 -9.91
CA PHE A 198 -3.09 -14.52 -9.84
C PHE A 198 -4.39 -15.27 -9.56
N GLU A 199 -5.12 -14.84 -8.53
CA GLU A 199 -6.41 -15.39 -8.14
C GLU A 199 -7.50 -14.30 -8.23
N ALA A 200 -8.26 -14.29 -9.33
CA ALA A 200 -9.25 -13.24 -9.58
C ALA A 200 -10.31 -13.11 -8.45
N ASP A 201 -10.68 -14.22 -7.83
CA ASP A 201 -11.67 -14.26 -6.76
C ASP A 201 -11.25 -13.48 -5.51
N PHE A 202 -9.94 -13.24 -5.30
CA PHE A 202 -9.45 -12.40 -4.20
C PHE A 202 -9.87 -10.94 -4.34
N PHE A 203 -10.17 -10.50 -5.56
CA PHE A 203 -10.50 -9.13 -5.93
C PHE A 203 -11.95 -8.96 -6.40
N ALA A 204 -12.76 -10.01 -6.27
CA ALA A 204 -14.16 -9.96 -6.64
C ALA A 204 -14.99 -9.11 -5.67
N LYS A 205 -16.15 -8.64 -6.14
CA LYS A 205 -17.16 -7.99 -5.30
C LYS A 205 -17.44 -8.85 -4.05
N PRO A 206 -17.40 -8.28 -2.83
CA PRO A 206 -17.64 -9.02 -1.62
C PRO A 206 -19.09 -9.54 -1.56
N THR A 207 -19.26 -10.78 -1.11
CA THR A 207 -20.56 -11.42 -0.89
C THR A 207 -20.92 -11.46 0.59
N GLY A 208 -22.22 -11.49 0.91
CA GLY A 208 -22.68 -11.63 2.30
C GLY A 208 -22.58 -10.35 3.13
N VAL A 209 -22.39 -9.19 2.49
CA VAL A 209 -22.30 -7.87 3.12
C VAL A 209 -23.43 -6.96 2.67
N THR A 210 -23.86 -6.05 3.55
CA THR A 210 -24.80 -4.97 3.19
C THR A 210 -24.00 -3.83 2.59
N THR A 211 -24.28 -3.48 1.32
CA THR A 211 -23.49 -2.49 0.57
C THR A 211 -24.20 -1.14 0.49
N GLU A 212 -23.48 -0.08 0.81
CA GLU A 212 -23.83 1.33 0.55
C GLU A 212 -23.05 1.81 -0.69
N GLU A 213 -23.74 2.45 -1.64
CA GLU A 213 -23.11 3.10 -2.79
C GLU A 213 -22.67 4.51 -2.41
N VAL A 214 -21.40 4.84 -2.66
CA VAL A 214 -20.84 6.17 -2.44
C VAL A 214 -20.63 6.83 -3.81
N HIS A 215 -21.31 7.97 -4.00
CA HIS A 215 -21.27 8.77 -5.23
C HIS A 215 -20.36 9.98 -5.08
#